data_AF-A0A1U6GTK1-F1
#
_entry.id   AF-A0A1U6GTK1-F1
#
_cell.length_a   1.000
_cell.length_b   1.000
_cell.length_c   1.000
_cell.angle_alpha   90.00
_cell.angle_beta   90.00
_cell.angle_gamma   90.00
#
_symmetry.space_group_name_H-M   'P 1'
#
loop_
_entity.id
_entity.type
_entity.pdbx_description
1 polymer ?
#
loop_
_entity_poly.entity_id
_entity_poly.type
_entity_poly.pdbx_seq_one_letter_code
_entity_poly.pdbx_strand_id
1 'polypeptide(L)'
;MNPIFDQTARAFAALDFTGEEAELAQLEAQRADIDTAIERANARRTEINQALAARSAGREAGRKAAGLVADALLAGAHTSEAAALAPSPDQLQDEREQLAAAIRELQGRSDDVRSKLGALHRGAAGKAAIAAKPLADALRARAKQAAEELMECYAGLQALNSAIGAGSREVRQTRNAAAGCIGQDSLLSWRARIPVPSSVSDVIGALPRNRLVFAGRLDTVPMPENHDHLAVMAALQVRQ
;
A
#
# COMPACT_ATOMS: atom_id res chain seq x y z
N MET A 1 -12.63 12.11 30.90
CA MET A 1 -12.43 12.05 29.44
C MET A 1 -13.59 12.75 28.76
N ASN A 2 -13.39 13.38 27.59
CA ASN A 2 -14.50 13.93 26.81
C ASN A 2 -15.38 12.76 26.33
N PRO A 3 -16.71 12.77 26.58
CA PRO A 3 -17.59 11.63 26.35
C PRO A 3 -17.52 11.06 24.93
N ILE A 4 -17.16 11.89 23.93
CA ILE A 4 -17.03 11.44 22.55
C ILE A 4 -15.81 10.53 22.32
N PHE A 5 -14.72 10.72 23.06
CA PHE A 5 -13.54 9.86 22.99
C PHE A 5 -13.88 8.45 23.51
N ASP A 6 -14.53 8.38 24.68
CA ASP A 6 -14.93 7.11 25.29
C ASP A 6 -16.00 6.39 24.46
N GLN A 7 -16.88 7.15 23.79
CA GLN A 7 -17.87 6.60 22.87
C GLN A 7 -17.21 6.01 21.62
N THR A 8 -16.28 6.75 20.98
CA THR A 8 -15.57 6.25 19.79
C THR A 8 -14.65 5.08 20.14
N ALA A 9 -13.97 5.09 21.28
CA ALA A 9 -13.19 3.95 21.75
C ALA A 9 -14.05 2.69 21.92
N ARG A 10 -15.23 2.83 22.51
CA ARG A 10 -16.21 1.72 22.62
C ARG A 10 -16.73 1.27 21.26
N ALA A 11 -17.01 2.20 20.35
CA ALA A 11 -17.46 1.87 19.00
C ALA A 11 -16.38 1.10 18.23
N PHE A 12 -15.11 1.50 18.36
CA PHE A 12 -13.97 0.79 17.80
C PHE A 12 -13.78 -0.60 18.40
N ALA A 13 -13.83 -0.72 19.73
CA ALA A 13 -13.70 -2.01 20.41
C ALA A 13 -14.85 -2.99 20.07
N ALA A 14 -16.01 -2.47 19.66
CA ALA A 14 -17.16 -3.25 19.21
C ALA A 14 -17.11 -3.63 17.72
N LEU A 15 -16.13 -3.14 16.94
CA LEU A 15 -15.97 -3.54 15.55
C LEU A 15 -15.51 -5.00 15.48
N ASP A 16 -16.29 -5.80 14.76
CA ASP A 16 -15.93 -7.17 14.43
C ASP A 16 -15.42 -7.24 12.99
N PHE A 17 -14.21 -7.80 12.85
CA PHE A 17 -13.55 -8.04 11.58
C PHE A 17 -13.17 -9.51 11.38
N THR A 18 -13.67 -10.43 12.21
CA THR A 18 -13.34 -11.86 12.14
C THR A 18 -13.65 -12.45 10.76
N GLY A 19 -14.75 -12.02 10.14
CA GLY A 19 -15.12 -12.39 8.77
C GLY A 19 -14.08 -11.92 7.75
N GLU A 20 -13.69 -10.64 7.80
CA GLU A 20 -12.70 -10.09 6.89
C GLU A 20 -11.29 -10.65 7.12
N GLU A 21 -10.92 -11.01 8.36
CA GLU A 21 -9.66 -11.69 8.64
C GLU A 21 -9.62 -13.10 8.04
N ALA A 22 -10.73 -13.83 8.12
CA ALA A 22 -10.85 -15.13 7.48
C ALA A 22 -10.76 -15.02 5.95
N GLU A 23 -11.43 -14.03 5.36
CA GLU A 23 -11.36 -13.75 3.92
C GLU A 23 -9.95 -13.32 3.49
N LEU A 24 -9.29 -12.45 4.28
CA LEU A 24 -7.91 -12.04 4.05
C LEU A 24 -6.97 -13.25 4.01
N ALA A 25 -7.06 -14.14 5.00
CA ALA A 25 -6.24 -15.35 5.08
C ALA A 25 -6.48 -16.28 3.87
N GLN A 26 -7.73 -16.42 3.42
CA GLN A 26 -8.05 -17.21 2.22
C GLN A 26 -7.46 -16.59 0.94
N LEU A 27 -7.59 -15.27 0.77
CA LEU A 27 -7.05 -14.56 -0.39
C LEU A 27 -5.51 -14.56 -0.40
N GLU A 28 -4.86 -14.44 0.77
CA GLU A 28 -3.40 -14.55 0.90
C GLU A 28 -2.91 -15.96 0.55
N ALA A 29 -3.59 -17.01 1.04
CA ALA A 29 -3.28 -18.39 0.68
C ALA A 29 -3.46 -18.64 -0.82
N GLN A 30 -4.58 -18.19 -1.40
CA GLN A 30 -4.85 -18.30 -2.83
C GLN A 30 -3.77 -17.60 -3.66
N ARG A 31 -3.30 -16.42 -3.23
CA ARG A 31 -2.23 -15.70 -3.92
C ARG A 31 -0.91 -16.49 -3.85
N ALA A 32 -0.54 -17.02 -2.70
CA ALA A 32 0.67 -17.82 -2.54
C ALA A 32 0.66 -19.08 -3.42
N ASP A 33 -0.50 -19.74 -3.55
CA ASP A 33 -0.68 -20.90 -4.44
C ASP A 33 -0.52 -20.51 -5.92
N ILE A 34 -1.09 -19.37 -6.33
CA ILE A 34 -0.93 -18.83 -7.70
C ILE A 34 0.53 -18.50 -7.98
N ASP A 35 1.21 -17.79 -7.09
CA ASP A 35 2.62 -17.41 -7.24
C ASP A 35 3.49 -18.67 -7.39
N THR A 36 3.27 -19.69 -6.53
CA THR A 36 3.96 -20.99 -6.61
C THR A 36 3.70 -21.70 -7.95
N ALA A 37 2.46 -21.67 -8.45
CA ALA A 37 2.11 -22.29 -9.73
C ALA A 37 2.78 -21.58 -10.92
N ILE A 38 2.84 -20.24 -10.89
CA ILE A 38 3.53 -19.43 -11.91
C ILE A 38 5.03 -19.73 -11.89
N GLU A 39 5.66 -19.79 -10.72
CA GLU A 39 7.08 -20.14 -10.58
C GLU A 39 7.39 -21.52 -11.18
N ARG A 40 6.57 -22.54 -10.84
CA ARG A 40 6.71 -23.90 -11.41
C ARG A 40 6.54 -23.90 -12.93
N ALA A 41 5.55 -23.19 -13.45
CA ALA A 41 5.32 -23.09 -14.89
C ALA A 41 6.49 -22.38 -15.61
N ASN A 42 7.05 -21.32 -15.02
CA ASN A 42 8.21 -20.62 -15.56
C ASN A 42 9.49 -21.47 -15.53
N ALA A 43 9.71 -22.22 -14.45
CA ALA A 43 10.82 -23.18 -14.37
C ALA A 43 10.71 -24.21 -15.50
N ARG A 44 9.52 -24.80 -15.70
CA ARG A 44 9.28 -25.77 -16.77
C ARG A 44 9.49 -25.17 -18.17
N ARG A 45 9.00 -23.95 -18.43
CA ARG A 45 9.25 -23.25 -19.71
C ARG A 45 10.74 -22.99 -19.95
N THR A 46 11.51 -22.74 -18.90
CA THR A 46 12.96 -22.56 -19.00
C THR A 46 13.65 -23.87 -19.39
N GLU A 47 13.28 -25.00 -18.80
CA GLU A 47 13.76 -26.33 -19.19
C GLU A 47 13.45 -26.65 -20.65
N ILE A 48 12.22 -26.37 -21.10
CA ILE A 48 11.79 -26.58 -22.48
C ILE A 48 12.62 -25.72 -23.44
N ASN A 49 12.81 -24.43 -23.13
CA ASN A 49 13.63 -23.54 -23.95
C ASN A 49 15.09 -24.02 -24.04
N GLN A 50 15.65 -24.53 -22.94
CA GLN A 50 16.99 -25.13 -22.95
C GLN A 50 17.04 -26.39 -23.82
N ALA A 51 16.03 -27.25 -23.75
CA ALA A 51 15.93 -28.46 -24.57
C ALA A 51 15.82 -28.13 -26.08
N LEU A 52 15.00 -27.14 -26.44
CA LEU A 52 14.85 -26.65 -27.81
C LEU A 52 16.15 -25.98 -28.32
N ALA A 53 16.76 -25.11 -27.51
CA ALA A 53 18.01 -24.44 -27.85
C ALA A 53 19.16 -25.43 -28.07
N ALA A 54 19.31 -26.42 -27.18
CA ALA A 54 20.33 -27.46 -27.29
C ALA A 54 20.15 -28.31 -28.56
N ARG A 55 18.91 -28.52 -29.03
CA ARG A 55 18.62 -29.17 -30.32
C ARG A 55 18.99 -28.30 -31.52
N SER A 56 18.73 -27.00 -31.45
CA SER A 56 19.09 -26.04 -32.51
C SER A 56 20.61 -25.82 -32.63
N ALA A 57 21.37 -26.00 -31.55
CA ALA A 57 22.82 -25.81 -31.52
C ALA A 57 23.63 -26.95 -32.19
N GLY A 58 23.00 -28.07 -32.57
CA GLY A 58 23.63 -29.18 -33.29
C GLY A 58 24.50 -30.12 -32.44
N ARG A 59 24.50 -31.41 -32.81
CA ARG A 59 25.25 -32.58 -32.27
C ARG A 59 25.12 -32.92 -30.78
N GLU A 60 25.15 -31.97 -29.84
CA GLU A 60 25.20 -32.24 -28.39
C GLU A 60 23.86 -32.80 -27.83
N ALA A 61 22.73 -32.20 -28.18
CA ALA A 61 21.41 -32.68 -27.75
C ALA A 61 20.93 -33.91 -28.52
N GLY A 62 21.36 -34.06 -29.78
CA GLY A 62 21.18 -35.29 -30.54
C GLY A 62 21.80 -36.49 -29.83
N ARG A 63 22.97 -36.31 -29.16
CA ARG A 63 23.58 -37.35 -28.33
C ARG A 63 22.80 -37.67 -27.06
N LYS A 64 22.22 -36.69 -26.37
CA LYS A 64 21.38 -36.96 -25.16
C LYS A 64 20.07 -37.66 -25.50
N ALA A 65 19.39 -37.22 -26.56
CA ALA A 65 18.18 -37.89 -27.04
C ALA A 65 18.50 -39.29 -27.59
N ALA A 66 19.60 -39.44 -28.33
CA ALA A 66 20.09 -40.75 -28.75
C ALA A 66 20.51 -41.62 -27.56
N GLY A 67 21.01 -41.02 -26.46
CA GLY A 67 21.32 -41.72 -25.22
C GLY A 67 20.09 -42.32 -24.56
N LEU A 68 19.00 -41.56 -24.41
CA LEU A 68 17.72 -42.07 -23.88
C LEU A 68 17.13 -43.19 -24.75
N VAL A 69 17.20 -43.03 -26.08
CA VAL A 69 16.78 -44.06 -27.03
C VAL A 69 17.70 -45.29 -26.94
N ALA A 70 19.01 -45.09 -26.82
CA ALA A 70 20.00 -46.17 -26.70
C ALA A 70 19.83 -46.95 -25.39
N ASP A 71 19.64 -46.27 -24.26
CA ASP A 71 19.41 -46.90 -22.96
C ASP A 71 18.12 -47.72 -22.96
N ALA A 72 17.05 -47.24 -23.61
CA ALA A 72 15.81 -47.97 -23.77
C ALA A 72 15.93 -49.18 -24.71
N LEU A 73 16.67 -49.04 -25.82
CA LEU A 73 17.01 -50.16 -26.70
C LEU A 73 17.85 -51.22 -25.98
N LEU A 74 18.81 -50.79 -25.15
CA LEU A 74 19.64 -51.68 -24.31
C LEU A 74 18.82 -52.37 -23.21
N ALA A 75 17.75 -51.72 -22.73
CA ALA A 75 16.78 -52.32 -21.80
C ALA A 75 15.78 -53.26 -22.48
N GLY A 76 15.87 -53.47 -23.81
CA GLY A 76 15.02 -54.40 -24.57
C GLY A 76 13.70 -53.83 -25.07
N ALA A 77 13.50 -52.50 -25.00
CA ALA A 77 12.32 -51.85 -25.57
C ALA A 77 12.29 -52.01 -27.10
N HIS A 78 11.09 -52.13 -27.67
CA HIS A 78 10.94 -52.18 -29.12
C HIS A 78 11.37 -50.84 -29.74
N THR A 79 11.90 -50.85 -30.97
CA THR A 79 12.48 -49.65 -31.61
C THR A 79 11.54 -48.45 -31.68
N SER A 80 10.24 -48.70 -31.87
CA SER A 80 9.17 -47.70 -31.85
C SER A 80 8.89 -47.13 -30.46
N GLU A 81 9.04 -47.93 -29.40
CA GLU A 81 8.83 -47.51 -28.01
C GLU A 81 10.02 -46.69 -27.50
N ALA A 82 11.24 -47.11 -27.83
CA ALA A 82 12.46 -46.38 -27.51
C ALA A 82 12.48 -44.99 -28.18
N ALA A 83 12.04 -44.91 -29.45
CA ALA A 83 11.96 -43.65 -30.19
C ALA A 83 10.91 -42.67 -29.61
N ALA A 84 9.87 -43.17 -28.95
CA ALA A 84 8.81 -42.35 -28.34
C ALA A 84 9.20 -41.71 -26.99
N LEU A 85 10.31 -42.15 -26.37
CA LEU A 85 10.77 -41.64 -25.07
C LEU A 85 11.39 -40.23 -25.14
N ALA A 86 11.82 -39.80 -26.33
CA ALA A 86 12.29 -38.43 -26.53
C ALA A 86 11.12 -37.55 -27.01
N PRO A 87 10.68 -36.53 -26.24
CA PRO A 87 9.59 -35.67 -26.67
C PRO A 87 9.95 -34.98 -28.00
N SER A 88 8.97 -34.92 -28.91
CA SER A 88 9.16 -34.28 -30.22
C SER A 88 9.31 -32.76 -30.04
N PRO A 89 10.01 -32.07 -30.95
CA PRO A 89 10.09 -30.60 -30.91
C PRO A 89 8.71 -29.95 -30.91
N ASP A 90 7.77 -30.50 -31.68
CA ASP A 90 6.39 -30.00 -31.78
C ASP A 90 5.67 -30.17 -30.44
N GLN A 91 5.83 -31.32 -29.76
CA GLN A 91 5.25 -31.54 -28.42
C GLN A 91 5.81 -30.55 -27.38
N LEU A 92 7.12 -30.26 -27.43
CA LEU A 92 7.75 -29.27 -26.54
C LEU A 92 7.28 -27.85 -26.85
N GLN A 93 7.06 -27.53 -28.12
CA GLN A 93 6.51 -26.24 -28.56
C GLN A 93 5.06 -26.08 -28.06
N ASP A 94 4.23 -27.10 -28.26
CA ASP A 94 2.83 -27.12 -27.80
C ASP A 94 2.75 -26.97 -26.27
N GLU A 95 3.58 -27.72 -25.53
CA GLU A 95 3.66 -27.61 -24.06
C GLU A 95 4.06 -26.18 -23.65
N ARG A 96 5.04 -25.58 -24.33
CA ARG A 96 5.48 -24.20 -24.04
C ARG A 96 4.38 -23.17 -24.26
N GLU A 97 3.58 -23.32 -25.31
CA GLU A 97 2.46 -22.44 -25.64
C GLU A 97 1.32 -22.60 -24.64
N GLN A 98 1.00 -23.83 -24.25
CA GLN A 98 0.02 -24.13 -23.20
C GLN A 98 0.45 -23.54 -21.85
N LEU A 99 1.72 -23.68 -21.47
CA LEU A 99 2.26 -23.08 -20.25
C LEU A 99 2.23 -21.54 -20.30
N ALA A 100 2.49 -20.94 -21.47
CA ALA A 100 2.37 -19.49 -21.64
C ALA A 100 0.93 -18.98 -21.53
N ALA A 101 -0.05 -19.75 -22.01
CA ALA A 101 -1.47 -19.46 -21.82
C ALA A 101 -1.88 -19.63 -20.34
N ALA A 102 -1.46 -20.71 -19.69
CA ALA A 102 -1.73 -20.96 -18.28
C ALA A 102 -1.15 -19.89 -17.36
N ILE A 103 0.08 -19.40 -17.63
CA ILE A 103 0.68 -18.30 -16.86
C ILE A 103 -0.15 -17.02 -16.99
N ARG A 104 -0.61 -16.68 -18.19
CA ARG A 104 -1.45 -15.48 -18.41
C ARG A 104 -2.79 -15.58 -17.64
N GLU A 105 -3.40 -16.75 -17.65
CA GLU A 105 -4.61 -17.04 -16.88
C GLU A 105 -4.35 -16.90 -15.36
N LEU A 106 -3.25 -17.48 -14.86
CA LEU A 106 -2.85 -17.36 -13.45
C LEU A 106 -2.57 -15.90 -13.06
N GLN A 107 -1.95 -15.11 -13.94
CA GLN A 107 -1.73 -13.67 -13.74
C GLN A 107 -3.06 -12.92 -13.62
N GLY A 108 -4.04 -13.20 -14.49
CA GLY A 108 -5.39 -12.63 -14.38
C GLY A 108 -6.04 -12.94 -13.03
N ARG A 109 -5.96 -14.19 -12.58
CA ARG A 109 -6.46 -14.59 -11.25
C ARG A 109 -5.73 -13.89 -10.10
N SER A 110 -4.43 -13.68 -10.22
CA SER A 110 -3.64 -12.91 -9.22
C SER A 110 -4.13 -11.46 -9.15
N ASP A 111 -4.41 -10.83 -10.29
CA ASP A 111 -4.92 -9.45 -10.33
C ASP A 111 -6.35 -9.34 -9.76
N ASP A 112 -7.19 -10.35 -9.97
CA ASP A 112 -8.50 -10.45 -9.32
C ASP A 112 -8.37 -10.56 -7.79
N VAL A 113 -7.47 -11.41 -7.30
CA VAL A 113 -7.19 -11.54 -5.86
C VAL A 113 -6.67 -10.22 -5.29
N ARG A 114 -5.76 -9.54 -5.98
CA ARG A 114 -5.28 -8.20 -5.56
C ARG A 114 -6.42 -7.19 -5.48
N SER A 115 -7.34 -7.22 -6.44
CA SER A 115 -8.49 -6.32 -6.47
C SER A 115 -9.45 -6.58 -5.30
N LYS A 116 -9.70 -7.87 -4.99
CA LYS A 116 -10.49 -8.30 -3.82
C LYS A 116 -9.84 -7.88 -2.50
N LEU A 117 -8.53 -8.09 -2.35
CA LEU A 117 -7.78 -7.61 -1.18
C LEU A 117 -7.92 -6.09 -1.01
N GLY A 118 -7.78 -5.32 -2.09
CA GLY A 118 -7.97 -3.87 -2.05
C GLY A 118 -9.40 -3.46 -1.65
N ALA A 119 -10.41 -4.19 -2.12
CA ALA A 119 -11.80 -3.96 -1.72
C ALA A 119 -12.03 -4.30 -0.24
N LEU A 120 -11.46 -5.39 0.26
CA LEU A 120 -11.53 -5.82 1.65
C LEU A 120 -10.92 -4.77 2.59
N HIS A 121 -9.72 -4.27 2.26
CA HIS A 121 -9.08 -3.18 3.00
C HIS A 121 -9.94 -1.91 3.03
N ARG A 122 -10.50 -1.50 1.88
CA ARG A 122 -11.39 -0.32 1.83
C ARG A 122 -12.68 -0.53 2.63
N GLY A 123 -13.24 -1.72 2.60
CA GLY A 123 -14.43 -2.09 3.40
C GLY A 123 -14.16 -1.98 4.89
N ALA A 124 -13.06 -2.58 5.37
CA ALA A 124 -12.65 -2.51 6.77
C ALA A 124 -12.34 -1.08 7.22
N ALA A 125 -11.60 -0.31 6.40
CA ALA A 125 -11.34 1.11 6.66
C ALA A 125 -12.64 1.94 6.68
N GLY A 126 -13.61 1.61 5.82
CA GLY A 126 -14.94 2.23 5.80
C GLY A 126 -15.72 2.02 7.09
N LYS A 127 -15.73 0.79 7.63
CA LYS A 127 -16.34 0.49 8.94
C LYS A 127 -15.72 1.33 10.07
N ALA A 128 -14.39 1.36 10.12
CA ALA A 128 -13.66 2.19 11.08
C ALA A 128 -13.96 3.69 10.90
N ALA A 129 -14.01 4.19 9.66
CA ALA A 129 -14.32 5.58 9.37
C ALA A 129 -15.73 5.99 9.82
N ILE A 130 -16.73 5.10 9.65
CA ILE A 130 -18.09 5.32 10.14
C ILE A 130 -18.09 5.46 11.68
N ALA A 131 -17.41 4.56 12.38
CA ALA A 131 -17.29 4.63 13.84
C ALA A 131 -16.51 5.86 14.33
N ALA A 132 -15.51 6.31 13.56
CA ALA A 132 -14.67 7.48 13.87
C ALA A 132 -15.36 8.82 13.58
N LYS A 133 -16.40 8.83 12.74
CA LYS A 133 -17.03 10.05 12.21
C LYS A 133 -17.42 11.07 13.31
N PRO A 134 -18.06 10.69 14.42
CA PRO A 134 -18.41 11.66 15.46
C PRO A 134 -17.18 12.35 16.07
N LEU A 135 -16.11 11.60 16.34
CA LEU A 135 -14.86 12.16 16.86
C LEU A 135 -14.19 13.07 15.83
N ALA A 136 -14.16 12.68 14.56
CA ALA A 136 -13.63 13.50 13.48
C ALA A 136 -14.40 14.83 13.35
N ASP A 137 -15.73 14.78 13.39
CA ASP A 137 -16.59 15.97 13.32
C ASP A 137 -16.37 16.89 14.54
N ALA A 138 -16.20 16.33 15.75
CA ALA A 138 -15.88 17.11 16.95
C ALA A 138 -14.48 17.73 16.94
N LEU A 139 -13.47 17.00 16.45
CA LEU A 139 -12.11 17.54 16.27
C LEU A 139 -12.11 18.67 15.23
N ARG A 140 -12.87 18.51 14.15
CA ARG A 140 -13.06 19.57 13.15
C ARG A 140 -13.75 20.80 13.73
N ALA A 141 -14.81 20.61 14.51
CA ALA A 141 -15.52 21.72 15.17
C ALA A 141 -14.59 22.48 16.13
N ARG A 142 -13.80 21.75 16.93
CA ARG A 142 -12.79 22.34 17.83
C ARG A 142 -11.70 23.09 17.06
N ALA A 143 -11.22 22.53 15.95
CA ALA A 143 -10.23 23.19 15.10
C ALA A 143 -10.78 24.52 14.53
N LYS A 144 -12.06 24.53 14.12
CA LYS A 144 -12.74 25.74 13.65
C LYS A 144 -12.84 26.79 14.75
N GLN A 145 -13.30 26.41 15.95
CA GLN A 145 -13.40 27.33 17.09
C GLN A 145 -12.03 27.93 17.45
N ALA A 146 -10.98 27.10 17.51
CA ALA A 146 -9.63 27.58 17.82
C ALA A 146 -9.10 28.56 16.76
N ALA A 147 -9.47 28.37 15.47
CA ALA A 147 -9.13 29.31 14.41
C ALA A 147 -9.88 30.64 14.58
N GLU A 148 -11.16 30.61 14.94
CA GLU A 148 -11.96 31.82 15.23
C GLU A 148 -11.36 32.61 16.42
N GLU A 149 -11.04 31.93 17.52
CA GLU A 149 -10.39 32.54 18.70
C GLU A 149 -9.02 33.17 18.37
N LEU A 150 -8.21 32.51 17.52
CA LEU A 150 -6.94 33.05 17.05
C LEU A 150 -7.13 34.33 16.23
N MET A 151 -8.14 34.35 15.35
CA MET A 151 -8.47 35.52 14.54
C MET A 151 -8.97 36.69 15.39
N GLU A 152 -9.76 36.44 16.44
CA GLU A 152 -10.18 37.45 17.42
C GLU A 152 -8.98 38.03 18.17
N CYS A 153 -8.05 37.18 18.64
CA CYS A 153 -6.83 37.62 19.30
C CYS A 153 -5.96 38.49 18.38
N TYR A 154 -5.80 38.09 17.12
CA TYR A 154 -5.08 38.87 16.12
C TYR A 154 -5.74 40.24 15.88
N ALA A 155 -7.06 40.29 15.73
CA ALA A 155 -7.81 41.53 15.57
C ALA A 155 -7.64 42.46 16.79
N GLY A 156 -7.68 41.92 18.01
CA GLY A 156 -7.44 42.66 19.24
C GLY A 156 -6.02 43.24 19.32
N LEU A 157 -4.99 42.45 18.99
CA LEU A 157 -3.60 42.92 18.95
C LEU A 157 -3.39 43.99 17.88
N GLN A 158 -4.01 43.84 16.71
CA GLN A 158 -3.96 44.85 15.65
C GLN A 158 -4.61 46.15 16.11
N ALA A 159 -5.78 46.07 16.77
CA ALA A 159 -6.47 47.24 17.31
C ALA A 159 -5.62 47.96 18.37
N LEU A 160 -4.99 47.22 19.30
CA LEU A 160 -4.07 47.79 20.28
C LEU A 160 -2.86 48.46 19.62
N ASN A 161 -2.23 47.80 18.65
CA ASN A 161 -1.09 48.36 17.92
C ASN A 161 -1.47 49.62 17.15
N SER A 162 -2.65 49.67 16.54
CA SER A 162 -3.15 50.87 15.87
C SER A 162 -3.51 51.99 16.84
N ALA A 163 -4.03 51.68 18.02
CA ALA A 163 -4.47 52.68 19.00
C ALA A 163 -3.32 53.33 19.77
N ILE A 164 -2.30 52.55 20.17
CA ILE A 164 -1.25 53.01 21.09
C ILE A 164 0.19 52.74 20.60
N GLY A 165 0.36 52.19 19.39
CA GLY A 165 1.69 51.91 18.83
C GLY A 165 2.46 50.79 19.53
N ALA A 166 1.81 50.01 20.41
CA ALA A 166 2.41 48.91 21.16
C ALA A 166 2.00 47.54 20.60
N GLY A 167 2.85 46.53 20.71
CA GLY A 167 2.50 45.14 20.35
C GLY A 167 2.81 44.74 18.91
N SER A 168 3.61 45.52 18.18
CA SER A 168 3.97 45.25 16.78
C SER A 168 4.65 43.89 16.56
N ARG A 169 5.41 43.39 17.54
CA ARG A 169 6.06 42.07 17.49
C ARG A 169 5.04 40.94 17.61
N GLU A 170 4.10 41.09 18.53
CA GLU A 170 3.03 40.14 18.87
C GLU A 170 2.04 40.03 17.70
N VAL A 171 1.69 41.16 17.08
CA VAL A 171 0.93 41.22 15.82
C VAL A 171 1.63 40.42 14.73
N ARG A 172 2.96 40.60 14.54
CA ARG A 172 3.71 39.86 13.51
C ARG A 172 3.71 38.36 13.76
N GLN A 173 3.83 37.93 15.02
CA GLN A 173 3.81 36.51 15.39
C GLN A 173 2.44 35.87 15.17
N THR A 174 1.37 36.52 15.62
CA THR A 174 -0.01 36.04 15.44
C THR A 174 -0.48 36.08 14.00
N ARG A 175 -0.01 37.05 13.20
CA ARG A 175 -0.25 37.11 11.74
C ARG A 175 0.18 35.83 11.01
N ASN A 176 1.34 35.28 11.37
CA ASN A 176 1.84 34.05 10.75
C ASN A 176 0.99 32.84 11.12
N ALA A 177 0.55 32.75 12.38
CA ALA A 177 -0.35 31.70 12.83
C ALA A 177 -1.72 31.80 12.16
N ALA A 178 -2.28 33.02 12.03
CA ALA A 178 -3.54 33.28 11.33
C ALA A 178 -3.46 32.94 9.83
N ALA A 179 -2.35 33.31 9.15
CA ALA A 179 -2.10 32.89 7.77
C ALA A 179 -1.95 31.36 7.64
N GLY A 180 -1.43 30.71 8.69
CA GLY A 180 -1.39 29.27 8.86
C GLY A 180 -2.77 28.58 8.81
N CYS A 181 -3.81 29.25 9.32
CA CYS A 181 -5.17 28.72 9.35
C CYS A 181 -5.91 28.81 8.01
N ILE A 182 -5.46 29.68 7.10
CA ILE A 182 -6.13 29.98 5.82
C ILE A 182 -5.52 29.22 4.63
N GLY A 183 -4.25 28.79 4.75
CA GLY A 183 -3.56 28.03 3.70
C GLY A 183 -3.81 26.51 3.76
N GLN A 184 -3.44 25.80 2.68
CA GLN A 184 -3.42 24.33 2.62
C GLN A 184 -2.25 23.79 3.46
N ASP A 185 -2.47 23.60 4.77
CA ASP A 185 -1.52 22.97 5.73
C ASP A 185 -0.40 23.87 6.29
N SER A 186 -0.57 25.20 6.23
CA SER A 186 0.47 26.17 6.62
C SER A 186 0.72 26.33 8.13
N LEU A 187 -0.03 25.67 9.01
CA LEU A 187 0.34 25.53 10.43
C LEU A 187 1.39 24.41 10.65
N LEU A 188 1.39 23.38 9.81
CA LEU A 188 2.34 22.27 9.90
C LEU A 188 3.74 22.67 9.41
N SER A 189 3.84 23.68 8.54
CA SER A 189 5.14 24.24 8.12
C SER A 189 5.90 24.96 9.24
N TRP A 190 5.21 25.37 10.31
CA TRP A 190 5.81 26.02 11.49
C TRP A 190 6.44 25.01 12.47
N ARG A 191 6.05 23.73 12.42
CA ARG A 191 6.65 22.64 13.23
C ARG A 191 6.68 21.35 12.42
N ALA A 192 7.88 20.90 12.07
CA ALA A 192 8.13 19.70 11.25
C ALA A 192 7.48 18.40 11.75
N ARG A 193 7.11 18.32 13.05
CA ARG A 193 6.35 17.22 13.65
C ARG A 193 5.45 17.76 14.76
N ILE A 194 4.15 17.53 14.65
CA ILE A 194 3.19 17.78 15.74
C ILE A 194 2.85 16.43 16.39
N PRO A 195 3.05 16.28 17.71
CA PRO A 195 2.66 15.06 18.40
C PRO A 195 1.14 14.90 18.38
N VAL A 196 0.67 13.69 18.11
CA VAL A 196 -0.75 13.34 18.24
C VAL A 196 -1.10 13.36 19.74
N PRO A 197 -2.19 14.02 20.16
CA PRO A 197 -2.61 14.00 21.57
C PRO A 197 -2.82 12.56 22.05
N SER A 198 -2.32 12.23 23.25
CA SER A 198 -2.42 10.87 23.80
C SER A 198 -3.87 10.36 23.82
N SER A 199 -4.84 11.22 24.11
CA SER A 199 -6.26 10.86 24.08
C SER A 199 -6.75 10.37 22.71
N VAL A 200 -6.21 10.90 21.61
CA VAL A 200 -6.51 10.42 20.25
C VAL A 200 -5.80 9.09 20.01
N SER A 201 -4.53 8.98 20.41
CA SER A 201 -3.76 7.74 20.32
C SER A 201 -4.39 6.60 21.13
N ASP A 202 -4.93 6.88 22.31
CA ASP A 202 -5.63 5.91 23.19
C ASP A 202 -6.91 5.41 22.53
N VAL A 203 -7.70 6.31 21.92
CA VAL A 203 -8.90 5.92 21.16
C VAL A 203 -8.53 5.06 19.96
N ILE A 204 -7.51 5.44 19.19
CA ILE A 204 -7.03 4.63 18.07
C ILE A 204 -6.50 3.27 18.56
N GLY A 205 -5.87 3.22 19.74
CA GLY A 205 -5.44 1.98 20.39
C GLY A 205 -6.58 1.03 20.74
N ALA A 206 -7.82 1.51 20.84
CA ALA A 206 -9.00 0.68 21.06
C ALA A 206 -9.52 -0.01 19.77
N LEU A 207 -9.01 0.37 18.58
CA LEU A 207 -9.27 -0.42 17.38
C LEU A 207 -8.65 -1.81 17.53
N PRO A 208 -9.39 -2.88 17.19
CA PRO A 208 -8.82 -4.20 17.08
C PRO A 208 -7.56 -4.13 16.22
N ARG A 209 -6.46 -4.74 16.68
CA ARG A 209 -5.21 -4.82 15.91
C ARG A 209 -5.41 -5.74 14.72
N ASN A 210 -6.06 -5.21 13.69
CA ASN A 210 -6.34 -5.89 12.45
C ASN A 210 -5.46 -5.30 11.34
N ARG A 211 -4.82 -6.19 10.59
CA ARG A 211 -3.97 -5.88 9.43
C ARG A 211 -4.70 -5.11 8.32
N LEU A 212 -6.02 -5.13 8.31
CA LEU A 212 -6.86 -4.51 7.30
C LEU A 212 -7.00 -3.00 7.45
N VAL A 213 -6.87 -2.46 8.68
CA VAL A 213 -7.18 -1.04 8.98
C VAL A 213 -5.93 -0.20 9.25
N PHE A 214 -4.83 -0.80 9.70
CA PHE A 214 -3.61 -0.08 10.08
C PHE A 214 -2.58 -0.02 8.94
N ALA A 215 -2.32 1.19 8.42
CA ALA A 215 -1.35 1.42 7.32
C ALA A 215 -0.14 2.31 7.70
N GLY A 216 0.00 2.80 8.95
CA GLY A 216 1.07 3.75 9.29
C GLY A 216 1.37 3.90 10.78
N ARG A 217 2.46 4.62 11.09
CA ARG A 217 2.85 4.98 12.47
C ARG A 217 1.85 5.98 13.06
N LEU A 218 1.41 5.74 14.29
CA LEU A 218 0.39 6.53 15.00
C LEU A 218 0.96 7.74 15.75
N ASP A 219 2.29 7.83 15.84
CA ASP A 219 2.96 8.70 16.81
C ASP A 219 3.17 10.12 16.26
N THR A 220 3.15 10.27 14.93
CA THR A 220 3.40 11.52 14.23
C THR A 220 2.67 11.56 12.89
N VAL A 221 2.02 12.68 12.56
CA VAL A 221 1.51 12.93 11.20
C VAL A 221 2.71 13.30 10.31
N PRO A 222 3.05 12.51 9.27
CA PRO A 222 4.10 12.88 8.32
C PRO A 222 3.66 14.12 7.53
N MET A 223 4.60 15.02 7.25
CA MET A 223 4.34 16.18 6.40
C MET A 223 3.90 15.70 5.01
N PRO A 224 2.85 16.29 4.39
CA PRO A 224 2.70 16.16 2.95
C PRO A 224 3.93 16.82 2.32
N GLU A 225 4.67 16.08 1.49
CA GLU A 225 5.78 16.63 0.73
C GLU A 225 5.23 17.62 -0.30
N ASN A 226 4.97 18.86 0.12
CA ASN A 226 4.64 19.95 -0.77
C ASN A 226 5.92 20.35 -1.52
N HIS A 227 6.16 19.72 -2.66
CA HIS A 227 7.26 20.07 -3.57
C HIS A 227 7.23 21.56 -4.01
N ASP A 228 6.09 22.24 -3.89
CA ASP A 228 5.97 23.67 -4.21
C ASP A 228 6.48 24.62 -3.11
N HIS A 229 6.62 24.16 -1.86
CA HIS A 229 7.02 25.05 -0.75
C HIS A 229 8.53 25.34 -0.73
N LEU A 230 9.36 24.44 -1.30
CA LEU A 230 10.79 24.66 -1.49
C LEU A 230 11.07 25.72 -2.57
N ALA A 231 10.24 25.80 -3.61
CA ALA A 231 10.39 26.81 -4.66
C ALA A 231 10.08 28.23 -4.15
N VAL A 232 9.08 28.39 -3.28
CA VAL A 232 8.73 29.68 -2.68
C VAL A 232 9.75 30.13 -1.63
N MET A 233 10.33 29.21 -0.86
CA MET A 233 11.40 29.52 0.09
C MET A 233 12.73 29.85 -0.60
N ALA A 234 13.06 29.16 -1.70
CA ALA A 234 14.20 29.50 -2.54
C ALA A 234 14.06 30.90 -3.19
N ALA A 235 12.84 31.28 -3.60
CA ALA A 235 12.59 32.62 -4.14
C ALA A 235 12.69 33.75 -3.10
N LEU A 236 12.51 33.45 -1.80
CA LEU A 236 12.62 34.42 -0.71
C LEU A 236 14.05 34.56 -0.16
N GLN A 237 14.92 33.56 -0.33
CA GLN A 237 16.34 33.65 0.06
C GLN A 237 17.23 34.40 -0.95
N VAL A 238 16.74 34.64 -2.18
CA VAL A 238 17.47 35.41 -3.21
C VAL A 238 17.21 36.93 -3.12
N ARG A 239 16.41 37.39 -2.15
CA ARG A 239 16.09 38.83 -1.92
C ARG A 239 16.52 39.36 -0.54
N GLN A 240 17.53 38.77 0.10
CA GLN A 240 18.30 39.40 1.17
C GLN A 240 19.72 39.66 0.68
#